data_AF-A0A537IYG0-F1
#
_entry.id   AF-A0A537IYG0-F1
#
_cell.length_a   1.000
_cell.length_b   1.000
_cell.length_c   1.000
_cell.angle_alpha   90.00
_cell.angle_beta   90.00
_cell.angle_gamma   90.00
#
_symmetry.space_group_name_H-M   'P 1'
#
loop_
_entity.id
_entity.type
_entity.pdbx_description
1 polymer ?
#
loop_
_entity_poly.entity_id
_entity_poly.type
_entity_poly.pdbx_seq_one_letter_code
_entity_poly.pdbx_strand_id
1 'polypeptide(L)'
;MGRTTQTMTQLVAQEEAYWAPFRRALRKEDQVVFDKLFAAARHHTAPAHYASHATPFDSILVAMILEAMKAVEDLRQRLDAREDGSAGTPTVAPLPRGGARERGNTELNGVKQLPVPSP
;
A
#
# COMPACT_ATOMS: atom_id res chain seq x y z
N MET A 1 -45.81 22.12 10.75
CA MET A 1 -45.43 21.12 9.73
C MET A 1 -43.95 20.80 9.94
N GLY A 2 -43.63 19.67 10.57
CA GLY A 2 -42.25 19.31 10.91
C GLY A 2 -41.41 19.15 9.64
N ARG A 3 -40.24 19.80 9.61
CA ARG A 3 -39.27 19.64 8.53
C ARG A 3 -38.72 18.23 8.62
N THR A 4 -39.16 17.33 7.74
CA THR A 4 -38.58 16.00 7.62
C THR A 4 -37.13 16.19 7.19
N THR A 5 -36.19 15.96 8.10
CA THR A 5 -34.75 16.02 7.78
C THR A 5 -34.45 14.92 6.78
N GLN A 6 -34.02 15.28 5.56
CA GLN A 6 -33.59 14.29 4.57
C GLN A 6 -32.44 13.46 5.14
N THR A 7 -32.49 12.16 4.91
CA THR A 7 -31.39 11.26 5.26
C THR A 7 -30.25 11.43 4.26
N MET A 8 -29.01 11.11 4.69
CA MET A 8 -27.85 11.14 3.80
C MET A 8 -28.06 10.30 2.54
N THR A 9 -28.70 9.13 2.66
CA THR A 9 -29.02 8.27 1.52
C THR A 9 -29.95 8.95 0.52
N GLN A 10 -30.93 9.73 1.01
CA GLN A 10 -31.83 10.50 0.15
C GLN A 10 -31.10 11.65 -0.55
N LEU A 11 -30.18 12.32 0.15
CA LEU A 11 -29.34 13.37 -0.42
C LEU A 11 -28.40 12.82 -1.50
N VAL A 12 -27.73 11.69 -1.25
CA VAL A 12 -26.88 11.03 -2.25
C VAL A 12 -27.70 10.60 -3.47
N ALA A 13 -28.90 10.04 -3.29
CA ALA A 13 -29.75 9.64 -4.41
C ALA A 13 -30.23 10.85 -5.23
N GLN A 14 -30.51 11.98 -4.58
CA GLN A 14 -30.87 13.23 -5.25
C GLN A 14 -29.70 13.76 -6.09
N GLU A 15 -28.49 13.79 -5.53
CA GLU A 15 -27.29 14.18 -6.25
C GLU A 15 -26.97 13.21 -7.40
N GLU A 16 -27.06 11.90 -7.18
CA GLU A 16 -26.85 10.88 -8.22
C GLU A 16 -27.80 11.08 -9.41
N ALA A 17 -29.06 11.42 -9.15
CA ALA A 17 -30.04 11.76 -10.18
C ALA A 17 -29.70 13.08 -10.89
N TYR A 18 -29.25 14.10 -10.16
CA TYR A 18 -28.81 15.38 -10.72
C TYR A 18 -27.63 15.20 -11.68
N TRP A 19 -26.69 14.32 -11.36
CA TRP A 19 -25.51 14.03 -12.18
C TRP A 19 -25.73 12.99 -13.28
N ALA A 20 -26.94 12.45 -13.42
CA ALA A 20 -27.25 11.44 -14.45
C ALA A 20 -26.93 11.87 -15.91
N PRO A 21 -27.08 13.15 -16.33
CA PRO A 21 -26.65 13.60 -17.65
C PRO A 21 -25.12 13.58 -17.82
N PHE A 22 -24.38 13.97 -16.79
CA PHE A 22 -22.91 13.93 -16.79
C PHE A 22 -22.41 12.48 -16.90
N ARG A 23 -22.97 11.56 -16.10
CA ARG A 23 -22.68 10.13 -16.20
C ARG A 23 -22.89 9.59 -17.62
N ARG A 24 -23.97 9.99 -18.28
CA ARG A 24 -24.27 9.56 -19.66
C ARG A 24 -23.26 10.06 -20.69
N ALA A 25 -22.58 11.18 -20.44
CA ALA A 25 -21.55 11.73 -21.31
C ALA A 25 -20.18 11.06 -21.14
N LEU A 26 -19.97 10.32 -20.04
CA LEU A 26 -18.71 9.61 -19.77
C LEU A 26 -18.55 8.34 -20.63
N ARG A 27 -17.29 7.93 -20.83
CA ARG A 27 -16.95 6.62 -21.41
C ARG A 27 -17.45 5.49 -20.51
N LYS A 28 -17.63 4.28 -21.05
CA LYS A 28 -18.13 3.13 -20.28
C LYS A 28 -17.21 2.79 -19.11
N GLU A 29 -15.89 2.86 -19.28
CA GLU A 29 -14.95 2.65 -18.16
C GLU A 29 -15.14 3.67 -17.03
N ASP A 30 -15.33 4.94 -17.37
CA ASP A 30 -15.47 6.05 -16.42
C ASP A 30 -16.83 6.01 -15.70
N GLN A 31 -17.89 5.53 -16.38
CA GLN A 31 -19.21 5.32 -15.75
C GLN A 31 -19.15 4.34 -14.58
N VAL A 32 -18.35 3.27 -14.70
CA VAL A 32 -18.19 2.29 -13.62
C VAL A 32 -17.46 2.90 -12.43
N VAL A 33 -16.46 3.74 -12.66
CA VAL A 33 -15.74 4.46 -11.59
C VAL A 33 -16.67 5.48 -10.93
N PHE A 34 -17.45 6.20 -11.72
CA PHE A 34 -18.44 7.15 -11.23
C PHE A 34 -19.48 6.49 -10.30
N ASP A 35 -20.02 5.34 -10.69
CA ASP A 35 -20.98 4.60 -9.86
C ASP A 35 -20.37 4.12 -8.53
N LYS A 36 -19.10 3.71 -8.56
CA LYS A 36 -18.35 3.33 -7.36
C LYS A 36 -18.12 4.51 -6.42
N LEU A 37 -17.88 5.71 -6.94
CA LEU A 37 -17.74 6.93 -6.13
C LEU A 37 -19.03 7.25 -5.38
N PHE A 38 -20.18 7.23 -6.06
CA PHE A 38 -21.48 7.45 -5.42
C PHE A 38 -21.85 6.34 -4.43
N ALA A 39 -21.48 5.09 -4.72
CA ALA A 39 -21.63 4.00 -3.77
C ALA A 39 -20.78 4.21 -2.50
N ALA A 40 -19.53 4.64 -2.63
CA ALA A 40 -18.65 4.94 -1.50
C ALA A 40 -19.20 6.06 -0.62
N ALA A 41 -19.76 7.12 -1.21
CA ALA A 41 -20.35 8.23 -0.47
C ALA A 41 -21.51 7.83 0.44
N ARG A 42 -22.27 6.77 0.10
CA ARG A 42 -23.39 6.25 0.93
C ARG A 42 -22.92 5.73 2.30
N HIS A 43 -21.65 5.34 2.44
CA HIS A 43 -21.10 4.76 3.67
C HIS A 43 -20.66 5.81 4.72
N HIS A 44 -20.54 7.09 4.35
CA HIS A 44 -20.08 8.15 5.24
C HIS A 44 -21.24 8.95 5.82
N THR A 45 -22.06 8.29 6.65
CA THR A 45 -23.30 8.82 7.25
C THR A 45 -23.09 9.66 8.52
N ALA A 46 -21.93 9.55 9.20
CA ALA A 46 -21.70 10.18 10.50
C ALA A 46 -21.21 11.65 10.46
N PRO A 47 -20.36 12.10 9.51
CA PRO A 47 -19.81 13.47 9.54
C PRO A 47 -20.75 14.55 9.01
N ALA A 48 -21.70 14.20 8.13
CA ALA A 48 -22.60 15.17 7.49
C ALA A 48 -23.53 15.91 8.48
N HIS A 49 -23.80 15.32 9.65
CA HIS A 49 -24.54 15.96 10.73
C HIS A 49 -23.73 17.03 11.48
N TYR A 50 -22.40 16.95 11.45
CA TYR A 50 -21.50 17.92 12.10
C TYR A 50 -21.17 19.12 11.20
N ALA A 51 -21.36 18.98 9.88
CA ALA A 51 -21.11 20.04 8.92
C ALA A 51 -22.34 20.94 8.74
N SER A 52 -22.75 21.62 9.81
CA SER A 52 -23.91 22.53 9.82
C SER A 52 -23.82 23.73 8.86
N HIS A 53 -22.69 23.88 8.16
CA HIS A 53 -22.41 24.93 7.16
C HIS A 53 -22.03 24.37 5.78
N ALA A 54 -21.80 23.07 5.64
CA ALA A 54 -21.41 22.48 4.36
C ALA A 54 -22.66 22.06 3.59
N THR A 55 -22.65 22.26 2.28
CA THR A 55 -23.72 21.71 1.45
C THR A 55 -23.68 20.18 1.51
N PRO A 56 -24.82 19.49 1.35
CA PRO A 56 -24.85 18.02 1.26
C PRO A 56 -23.82 17.46 0.26
N PHE A 57 -23.60 18.18 -0.84
CA PHE A 57 -22.62 17.82 -1.86
C PHE A 57 -21.18 17.88 -1.34
N ASP A 58 -20.80 18.87 -0.53
CA ASP A 58 -19.46 18.95 0.06
C ASP A 58 -19.15 17.72 0.93
N SER A 59 -20.13 17.23 1.69
CA SER A 59 -19.98 16.01 2.49
C SER A 59 -19.80 14.76 1.61
N ILE A 60 -20.53 14.70 0.49
CA ILE A 60 -20.42 13.64 -0.51
C ILE A 60 -19.04 13.66 -1.17
N LEU A 61 -18.55 14.85 -1.54
CA LEU A 61 -17.22 15.04 -2.13
C LEU A 61 -16.11 14.61 -1.17
N VAL A 62 -16.16 15.04 0.09
CA VAL A 62 -15.16 14.66 1.10
C VAL A 62 -15.14 13.15 1.32
N ALA A 63 -16.31 12.50 1.33
CA ALA A 63 -16.40 11.05 1.42
C ALA A 63 -15.77 10.34 0.21
N MET A 64 -16.06 10.81 -1.00
CA MET A 64 -15.47 10.28 -2.24
C MET A 64 -13.94 10.44 -2.26
N ILE A 65 -13.44 11.61 -1.86
CA ILE A 65 -11.99 11.90 -1.78
C ILE A 65 -11.34 10.98 -0.75
N LEU A 66 -11.95 10.80 0.42
CA LEU A 66 -11.42 9.95 1.47
C LEU A 66 -11.26 8.50 1.00
N GLU A 67 -12.26 7.95 0.31
CA GLU A 67 -12.18 6.59 -0.22
C GLU A 67 -11.14 6.46 -1.35
N ALA A 68 -11.03 7.48 -2.21
CA ALA A 68 -9.99 7.52 -3.23
C ALA A 68 -8.58 7.55 -2.62
N MET A 69 -8.36 8.34 -1.56
CA MET A 69 -7.08 8.37 -0.85
C MET A 69 -6.74 7.01 -0.21
N LYS A 70 -7.72 6.34 0.39
CA LYS A 70 -7.53 4.98 0.93
C LYS A 70 -7.13 3.98 -0.15
N ALA A 71 -7.77 4.03 -1.32
CA ALA A 71 -7.42 3.16 -2.43
C ALA A 71 -5.99 3.42 -2.95
N VAL A 72 -5.57 4.68 -3.01
CA VAL A 72 -4.19 5.04 -3.37
C VAL A 72 -3.20 4.51 -2.34
N GLU A 73 -3.51 4.63 -1.06
CA GLU A 73 -2.62 4.16 0.02
C GLU A 73 -2.51 2.63 0.05
N ASP A 74 -3.61 1.89 -0.16
CA ASP A 74 -3.58 0.43 -0.32
C ASP A 74 -2.70 0.01 -1.51
N LEU A 75 -2.83 0.71 -2.64
CA LEU A 75 -2.01 0.44 -3.82
C LEU A 75 -0.53 0.70 -3.55
N ARG A 76 -0.19 1.78 -2.83
CA ARG A 76 1.20 2.08 -2.43
C ARG A 76 1.77 0.97 -1.54
N GLN A 77 1.05 0.60 -0.49
CA GLN A 77 1.48 -0.47 0.43
C GLN A 77 1.71 -1.80 -0.30
N ARG A 78 0.88 -2.12 -1.30
CA ARG A 78 1.03 -3.34 -2.13
C ARG A 78 2.19 -3.27 -3.10
N LEU A 79 2.60 -2.08 -3.54
CA LEU A 79 3.81 -1.89 -4.33
C LEU A 79 5.05 -2.02 -3.45
N ASP A 80 5.08 -1.33 -2.32
CA ASP A 80 6.17 -1.39 -1.34
C ASP A 80 6.42 -2.84 -0.89
N ALA A 81 5.36 -3.58 -0.53
CA ALA A 81 5.47 -4.99 -0.14
C ALA A 81 6.01 -5.91 -1.25
N ARG A 82 5.82 -5.56 -2.53
CA ARG A 82 6.37 -6.32 -3.67
C ARG A 82 7.83 -5.95 -3.93
N GLU A 83 8.19 -4.70 -3.76
CA GLU A 83 9.58 -4.24 -3.87
C GLU A 83 10.43 -4.85 -2.74
N ASP A 84 9.92 -4.89 -1.52
CA ASP A 84 10.56 -5.52 -0.37
C ASP A 84 10.69 -7.06 -0.54
N GLY A 85 9.67 -7.70 -1.12
CA GLY A 85 9.70 -9.13 -1.44
C GLY A 85 10.65 -9.49 -2.60
N SER A 86 10.92 -8.54 -3.51
CA SER A 86 11.85 -8.71 -4.64
C SER A 86 13.32 -8.52 -4.23
N ALA A 87 13.60 -7.87 -3.10
CA ALA A 87 14.96 -7.73 -2.56
C ALA A 87 15.53 -9.02 -1.94
N GLY A 88 14.73 -10.10 -1.88
CA GLY A 88 15.05 -11.35 -1.20
C GLY A 88 15.66 -12.47 -2.05
N THR A 89 16.30 -12.20 -3.20
CA THR A 89 17.06 -13.23 -3.92
C THR A 89 18.56 -12.94 -3.92
N PRO A 90 19.35 -13.47 -2.95
CA PRO A 90 20.76 -13.67 -3.16
C PRO A 90 20.94 -14.89 -4.09
N THR A 91 21.11 -14.60 -5.38
CA THR A 91 21.44 -15.55 -6.47
C THR A 91 22.58 -14.88 -7.21
N VAL A 92 23.83 -15.35 -7.32
CA VAL A 92 24.56 -16.62 -7.13
C VAL A 92 26.03 -16.16 -6.83
N ALA A 93 26.93 -16.81 -6.08
CA ALA A 93 27.39 -18.18 -6.20
C ALA A 93 28.23 -18.62 -4.98
N PRO A 94 28.17 -19.90 -4.55
CA PRO A 94 29.24 -20.50 -3.77
C PRO A 94 30.40 -20.86 -4.71
N LEU A 95 31.58 -20.27 -4.47
CA LEU A 95 32.83 -20.72 -5.09
C LEU A 95 33.12 -22.17 -4.67
N PRO A 96 33.33 -23.10 -5.60
CA PRO A 96 33.81 -24.43 -5.26
C PRO A 96 35.31 -24.32 -4.94
N ARG A 97 35.69 -24.48 -3.66
CA ARG A 97 37.09 -24.76 -3.33
C ARG A 97 37.39 -26.21 -3.72
N GLY A 98 37.83 -26.38 -4.95
CA GLY A 98 38.38 -27.62 -5.47
C GLY A 98 39.55 -28.10 -4.61
N GLY A 99 39.53 -29.39 -4.28
CA GLY A 99 40.64 -30.06 -3.64
C GLY A 99 41.83 -30.16 -4.59
N ALA A 100 42.97 -29.64 -4.15
CA ALA A 100 44.27 -29.98 -4.71
C ALA A 100 44.99 -30.88 -3.69
N ARG A 101 45.10 -32.16 -4.04
CA ARG A 101 46.12 -33.07 -3.51
C ARG A 101 47.46 -32.70 -4.15
N GLU A 102 48.53 -32.63 -3.37
CA GLU A 102 49.92 -33.05 -3.69
C GLU A 102 50.82 -32.69 -2.49
N ARG A 103 51.17 -33.64 -1.60
CA ARG A 103 52.35 -34.53 -1.61
C ARG A 103 53.71 -33.82 -1.67
N GLY A 104 54.44 -33.93 -0.56
CA GLY A 104 55.89 -34.02 -0.49
C GLY A 104 56.63 -32.73 -0.14
N ASN A 105 57.16 -32.63 1.09
CA ASN A 105 58.55 -33.01 1.30
C ASN A 105 58.89 -33.02 2.81
N THR A 106 59.56 -34.09 3.20
CA THR A 106 60.20 -34.30 4.50
C THR A 106 61.61 -33.72 4.41
N GLU A 107 62.01 -32.86 5.35
CA GLU A 107 63.41 -32.68 5.80
C GLU A 107 63.41 -31.70 7.00
N LEU A 108 63.53 -32.19 8.24
CA LEU A 108 64.78 -32.39 8.99
C LEU A 108 65.50 -31.10 9.41
N ASN A 109 65.32 -30.73 10.69
CA ASN A 109 66.25 -30.08 11.63
C ASN A 109 65.46 -29.15 12.55
N GLY A 110 65.62 -29.11 13.88
CA GLY A 110 66.71 -29.60 14.70
C GLY A 110 66.83 -28.63 15.88
N VAL A 111 66.44 -29.11 17.07
CA VAL A 111 66.95 -28.75 18.40
C VAL A 111 66.90 -27.27 18.88
N LYS A 112 66.18 -27.07 19.99
CA LYS A 112 66.54 -26.33 21.24
C LYS A 112 65.30 -25.58 21.77
N GLN A 113 64.53 -26.14 22.72
CA GLN A 113 64.75 -26.20 24.17
C GLN A 113 64.56 -24.83 24.87
N LEU A 114 63.56 -24.81 25.77
CA LEU A 114 63.07 -23.82 26.77
C LEU A 114 64.16 -23.10 27.61
N PRO A 115 63.89 -22.12 28.53
CA PRO A 115 62.61 -21.75 29.20
C PRO A 115 62.32 -20.22 29.47
N VAL A 116 61.17 -19.97 30.12
CA VAL A 116 60.58 -18.78 30.85
C VAL A 116 61.51 -18.07 31.87
N PRO A 117 61.15 -16.99 32.65
CA PRO A 117 59.93 -16.15 32.78
C PRO A 117 60.19 -14.59 32.87
N SER A 118 59.11 -13.85 33.16
CA SER A 118 58.84 -12.41 33.29
C SER A 118 59.78 -11.54 34.16
N PRO A 119 59.63 -10.21 34.07
CA PRO A 119 59.51 -9.31 35.23
C PRO A 119 58.05 -9.00 35.59
#